data_AF-A0A953LIL5-F1
#
_entry.id   AF-A0A953LIL5-F1
#
_cell.length_a   1.000
_cell.length_b   1.000
_cell.length_c   1.000
_cell.angle_alpha   90.00
_cell.angle_beta   90.00
_cell.angle_gamma   90.00
#
_symmetry.space_group_name_H-M   'P 1'
#
loop_
_entity.id
_entity.type
_entity.pdbx_description
1 polymer ?
#
loop_
_entity_poly.entity_id
_entity_poly.type
_entity_poly.pdbx_seq_one_letter_code
_entity_poly.pdbx_strand_id
1 'polypeptide(L)'
;MTERPPVLSIVGCGKCGKTTLVERLVAELTRRGWSVGTLKHDVHGFQMDHEGKDTWRHRQAGAKAVCIIGPGQIGLVRSVPEGEFSTADAIALLGSVDLVITEGFKRERFPKIEIFSSARNEGHLLCGEDPTLIAVAGDLPVQTALPRFDWNDIVAIADFVEMRLLRDAQTRS
;
A
#
# COMPACT_ATOMS: atom_id res chain seq x y z
N MET A 1 -2.41 -2.40 24.37
CA MET A 1 -2.36 -1.48 23.21
C MET A 1 -1.92 -2.34 22.04
N THR A 2 -2.79 -2.61 21.07
CA THR A 2 -2.38 -3.35 19.87
C THR A 2 -1.37 -2.49 19.13
N GLU A 3 -0.15 -2.98 18.98
CA GLU A 3 0.92 -2.30 18.26
C GLU A 3 0.44 -2.03 16.83
N ARG A 4 0.68 -0.82 16.30
CA ARG A 4 0.28 -0.51 14.93
C ARG A 4 1.09 -1.39 13.99
N PRO A 5 0.47 -2.01 12.96
CA PRO A 5 1.20 -2.86 12.05
C PRO A 5 2.30 -2.06 11.33
N PRO A 6 3.44 -2.70 11.01
CA PRO A 6 4.42 -2.09 10.12
C PRO A 6 3.76 -1.72 8.79
N VAL A 7 4.27 -0.66 8.18
CA VAL A 7 3.76 -0.12 6.92
C VAL A 7 4.89 -0.10 5.88
N LEU A 8 4.61 -0.60 4.69
CA LEU A 8 5.49 -0.55 3.53
C LEU A 8 4.83 0.22 2.40
N SER A 9 5.46 1.27 1.88
CA SER A 9 4.95 2.00 0.72
C SER A 9 5.61 1.55 -0.57
N ILE A 10 4.81 1.19 -1.57
CA ILE A 10 5.26 0.97 -2.94
C ILE A 10 5.08 2.27 -3.73
N VAL A 11 6.21 2.88 -4.08
CA VAL A 11 6.28 4.17 -4.79
C VAL A 11 6.85 3.99 -6.19
N GLY A 12 6.70 5.01 -7.04
CA GLY A 12 7.19 4.97 -8.42
C GLY A 12 6.47 5.96 -9.33
N CYS A 13 6.91 6.08 -10.58
CA CYS A 13 6.27 6.90 -11.60
C CYS A 13 4.82 6.47 -11.88
N GLY A 14 4.04 7.31 -12.58
CA GLY A 14 2.74 6.89 -13.11
C GLY A 14 2.92 5.69 -14.05
N LYS A 15 2.04 4.68 -13.96
CA LYS A 15 2.02 3.51 -14.85
C LYS A 15 3.35 2.70 -14.91
N CYS A 16 4.15 2.71 -13.84
CA CYS A 16 5.38 1.91 -13.75
C CYS A 16 5.15 0.47 -13.23
N GLY A 17 3.92 0.06 -12.93
CA GLY A 17 3.63 -1.30 -12.46
C GLY A 17 3.43 -1.46 -10.95
N LYS A 18 3.20 -0.37 -10.20
CA LYS A 18 2.93 -0.40 -8.74
C LYS A 18 1.84 -1.39 -8.35
N THR A 19 0.68 -1.30 -8.99
CA THR A 19 -0.45 -2.19 -8.69
C THR A 19 -0.08 -3.66 -8.91
N THR A 20 0.65 -3.98 -9.98
CA THR A 20 1.13 -5.35 -10.25
C THR A 20 2.10 -5.84 -9.19
N LEU A 21 3.04 -5.01 -8.73
CA LEU A 21 3.94 -5.39 -7.65
C LEU A 21 3.19 -5.59 -6.33
N VAL A 22 2.26 -4.70 -6.00
CA VAL A 22 1.43 -4.81 -4.79
C VAL A 22 0.63 -6.12 -4.82
N GLU A 23 -0.07 -6.42 -5.91
CA GLU A 23 -0.84 -7.67 -6.08
C GLU A 23 0.03 -8.92 -5.86
N ARG A 24 1.18 -8.98 -6.55
CA ARG A 24 2.10 -10.11 -6.45
C ARG A 24 2.69 -10.25 -5.04
N LEU A 25 3.03 -9.14 -4.40
CA LEU A 25 3.63 -9.14 -3.07
C LEU A 25 2.62 -9.55 -2.00
N VAL A 26 1.38 -9.04 -2.10
CA VAL A 26 0.27 -9.47 -1.23
C VAL A 26 0.04 -10.98 -1.38
N ALA A 27 -0.06 -11.48 -2.62
CA ALA A 27 -0.28 -12.89 -2.87
C ALA A 27 0.85 -13.77 -2.27
N GLU A 28 2.11 -13.38 -2.45
CA GLU A 28 3.26 -14.12 -1.93
C GLU A 28 3.33 -14.09 -0.40
N LEU A 29 3.11 -12.93 0.24
CA LEU A 29 3.12 -12.82 1.71
C LEU A 29 1.94 -13.56 2.35
N THR A 30 0.75 -13.49 1.76
CA THR A 30 -0.41 -14.27 2.22
C THR A 30 -0.16 -15.77 2.05
N ARG A 31 0.47 -16.22 0.96
CA ARG A 31 0.88 -17.62 0.78
C ARG A 31 1.84 -18.09 1.89
N ARG A 32 2.64 -17.18 2.45
CA ARG A 32 3.56 -17.45 3.58
C ARG A 32 2.88 -17.40 4.96
N GLY A 33 1.59 -17.02 5.03
CA GLY A 33 0.80 -17.02 6.25
C GLY A 33 0.62 -15.65 6.91
N TRP A 34 1.09 -14.56 6.29
CA TRP A 34 0.88 -13.20 6.80
C TRP A 34 -0.50 -12.66 6.42
N SER A 35 -1.15 -11.97 7.37
CA SER A 35 -2.31 -11.14 7.09
C SER A 35 -1.87 -9.76 6.59
N VAL A 36 -2.30 -9.37 5.40
CA VAL A 36 -1.84 -8.14 4.73
C VAL A 36 -3.02 -7.22 4.42
N GLY A 37 -2.96 -5.98 4.92
CA GLY A 37 -3.87 -4.91 4.54
C GLY A 37 -3.30 -4.07 3.40
N THR A 38 -4.15 -3.51 2.54
CA THR A 38 -3.72 -2.61 1.46
C THR A 38 -4.37 -1.24 1.56
N LEU A 39 -3.59 -0.17 1.35
CA LEU A 39 -4.11 1.20 1.30
C LEU A 39 -3.64 1.90 0.03
N LYS A 40 -4.58 2.38 -0.79
CA LYS A 40 -4.27 3.10 -2.03
C LYS A 40 -4.65 4.57 -1.92
N HIS A 41 -3.75 5.46 -2.34
CA HIS A 41 -4.05 6.87 -2.51
C HIS A 41 -4.42 7.15 -3.97
N ASP A 42 -5.66 7.54 -4.23
CA ASP A 42 -6.08 8.10 -5.52
C ASP A 42 -6.27 9.62 -5.42
N VAL A 43 -5.42 10.37 -6.12
CA VAL A 43 -5.45 11.85 -6.12
C VAL A 43 -6.62 12.41 -6.95
N HIS A 44 -7.28 11.59 -7.76
CA HIS A 44 -8.41 11.99 -8.60
C HIS A 44 -9.77 11.65 -7.99
N GLY A 45 -9.79 11.11 -6.77
CA GLY A 45 -10.99 10.56 -6.13
C GLY A 45 -11.34 9.17 -6.65
N PHE A 46 -12.33 8.54 -6.03
CA PHE A 46 -12.78 7.20 -6.41
C PHE A 46 -14.27 7.01 -6.16
N GLN A 47 -14.86 6.04 -6.86
CA GLN A 47 -16.21 5.56 -6.59
C GLN A 47 -16.15 4.06 -6.33
N MET A 48 -16.52 3.65 -5.12
CA MET A 48 -16.50 2.25 -4.70
C MET A 48 -17.86 1.56 -4.91
N ASP A 49 -18.96 2.31 -4.77
CA ASP A 49 -20.32 1.79 -5.00
C ASP A 49 -20.74 1.90 -6.46
N HIS A 50 -21.57 0.96 -6.92
CA HIS A 50 -22.16 0.99 -8.27
C HIS A 50 -23.44 1.84 -8.30
N GLU A 51 -23.56 2.66 -9.34
CA GLU A 51 -24.74 3.50 -9.57
C GLU A 51 -26.03 2.67 -9.58
N GLY A 52 -27.09 3.20 -8.96
CA GLY A 52 -28.40 2.57 -8.87
C GLY A 52 -28.56 1.46 -7.82
N LYS A 53 -27.48 0.97 -7.19
CA LYS A 53 -27.57 0.03 -6.05
C LYS A 53 -28.03 0.72 -4.77
N ASP A 54 -28.51 -0.07 -3.80
CA ASP A 54 -29.10 0.45 -2.55
C ASP A 54 -28.10 1.32 -1.77
N THR A 55 -26.84 0.90 -1.64
CA THR A 55 -25.80 1.68 -0.96
C THR A 55 -25.53 3.02 -1.65
N TRP A 56 -25.49 3.03 -2.98
CA TRP A 56 -25.38 4.26 -3.78
C TRP A 56 -26.59 5.17 -3.57
N ARG A 57 -27.82 4.63 -3.61
CA ARG A 57 -29.06 5.41 -3.39
C ARG A 57 -29.11 6.02 -1.98
N HIS A 58 -28.65 5.29 -0.96
CA HIS A 58 -28.55 5.83 0.40
C HIS A 58 -27.59 7.03 0.47
N ARG A 59 -26.45 6.95 -0.22
CA ARG A 59 -25.49 8.06 -0.30
C ARG A 59 -26.10 9.26 -1.02
N GLN A 60 -26.76 9.05 -2.16
CA GLN A 60 -27.42 10.13 -2.90
C GLN A 60 -28.58 10.77 -2.11
N ALA A 61 -29.22 10.03 -1.20
CA ALA A 61 -30.22 10.55 -0.29
C ALA A 61 -29.62 11.42 0.85
N GLY A 62 -28.29 11.53 0.93
CA GLY A 62 -27.58 12.39 1.90
C GLY A 62 -26.90 11.65 3.05
N ALA A 63 -26.84 10.31 3.03
CA ALA A 63 -26.10 9.57 4.04
C ALA A 63 -24.59 9.91 3.97
N LYS A 64 -24.03 10.41 5.08
CA LYS A 64 -22.58 10.70 5.20
C LYS A 64 -21.73 9.45 5.31
N ALA A 65 -22.33 8.35 5.78
CA ALA A 65 -21.70 7.04 5.87
C ALA A 65 -22.72 5.96 5.50
N VAL A 66 -22.29 4.99 4.71
CA VAL A 66 -23.08 3.82 4.31
C VAL A 66 -22.24 2.57 4.60
N CYS A 67 -22.81 1.66 5.39
CA CYS A 67 -22.19 0.37 5.71
C CYS A 67 -23.09 -0.75 5.20
N ILE A 68 -22.50 -1.73 4.52
CA ILE A 68 -23.15 -2.97 4.10
C ILE A 68 -22.42 -4.15 4.75
N ILE A 69 -23.21 -5.12 5.24
CA ILE A 69 -22.70 -6.34 5.86
C ILE A 69 -23.29 -7.51 5.09
N GLY A 70 -22.44 -8.44 4.66
CA GLY A 70 -22.83 -9.71 4.08
C GLY A 70 -22.06 -10.87 4.74
N PRO A 71 -22.32 -12.12 4.32
CA PRO A 71 -21.55 -13.26 4.78
C PRO A 71 -20.05 -13.06 4.49
N GLY A 72 -19.24 -12.94 5.55
CA GLY A 72 -17.78 -12.90 5.48
C GLY A 72 -17.13 -11.57 5.06
N GLN A 73 -17.89 -10.50 4.79
CA GLN A 73 -17.32 -9.21 4.40
C GLN A 73 -18.21 -8.02 4.75
N ILE A 74 -17.55 -6.86 4.88
CA ILE A 74 -18.19 -5.57 5.08
C ILE A 74 -17.72 -4.59 4.01
N GLY A 75 -18.59 -3.67 3.62
CA GLY A 75 -18.25 -2.53 2.79
C GLY A 75 -18.61 -1.24 3.52
N LEU A 76 -17.69 -0.28 3.57
CA LEU A 76 -17.91 1.01 4.21
C LEU A 76 -17.51 2.13 3.24
N VAL A 77 -18.46 3.01 2.94
CA VAL A 77 -18.21 4.26 2.22
C VAL A 77 -18.58 5.42 3.14
N ARG A 78 -17.62 6.32 3.40
CA ARG A 78 -17.82 7.49 4.24
C ARG A 78 -17.30 8.74 3.53
N SER A 79 -18.13 9.76 3.47
CA SER A 79 -17.70 11.10 3.05
C SER A 79 -17.04 11.79 4.24
N VAL A 80 -15.78 12.22 4.06
CA VAL A 80 -15.00 12.96 5.05
C VAL A 80 -14.60 14.31 4.44
N PRO A 81 -14.61 15.41 5.21
CA PRO A 81 -14.05 16.67 4.73
C PRO A 81 -12.57 16.52 4.36
N GLU A 82 -12.12 17.29 3.39
CA GLU A 82 -10.72 17.28 2.98
C GLU A 82 -9.82 17.68 4.15
N GLY A 83 -8.76 16.89 4.39
CA GLY A 83 -7.80 17.13 5.48
C GLY A 83 -8.22 16.60 6.86
N GLU A 84 -9.47 16.17 7.06
CA GLU A 84 -9.96 15.63 8.34
C GLU A 84 -9.76 14.12 8.51
N PHE A 85 -9.19 13.44 7.51
CA PHE A 85 -8.93 12.01 7.56
C PHE A 85 -7.46 11.71 7.27
N SER A 86 -6.74 11.24 8.29
CA SER A 86 -5.30 10.99 8.18
C SER A 86 -4.97 9.59 7.65
N THR A 87 -3.75 9.41 7.18
CA THR A 87 -3.23 8.09 6.80
C THR A 87 -3.26 7.10 7.97
N ALA A 88 -3.06 7.57 9.20
CA ALA A 88 -3.16 6.74 10.40
C ALA A 88 -4.60 6.27 10.66
N ASP A 89 -5.59 7.13 10.42
CA ASP A 89 -7.00 6.75 10.54
C ASP A 89 -7.40 5.73 9.48
N ALA A 90 -6.88 5.88 8.25
CA ALA A 90 -7.09 4.93 7.16
C ALA A 90 -6.49 3.55 7.49
N ILE A 91 -5.27 3.52 8.06
CA ILE A 91 -4.64 2.28 8.52
C ILE A 91 -5.47 1.61 9.62
N ALA A 92 -6.00 2.39 10.57
CA ALA A 92 -6.83 1.86 11.65
C ALA A 92 -8.12 1.18 11.13
N LEU A 93 -8.67 1.63 10.00
CA LEU A 93 -9.85 1.01 9.38
C LEU A 93 -9.57 -0.38 8.79
N LEU A 94 -8.31 -0.73 8.51
CA LEU A 94 -7.94 -2.04 7.95
C LEU A 94 -8.04 -3.17 9.00
N GLY A 95 -8.21 -2.84 10.28
CA GLY A 95 -8.30 -3.81 11.36
C GLY A 95 -6.95 -4.42 11.73
N SER A 96 -6.98 -5.61 12.32
CA SER A 96 -5.78 -6.32 12.77
C SER A 96 -5.16 -7.09 11.60
N VAL A 97 -4.05 -6.60 11.09
CA VAL A 97 -3.22 -7.24 10.06
C VAL A 97 -1.76 -7.23 10.51
N ASP A 98 -0.92 -8.10 9.96
CA ASP A 98 0.51 -8.17 10.28
C ASP A 98 1.34 -7.13 9.52
N LEU A 99 0.87 -6.71 8.33
CA LEU A 99 1.51 -5.72 7.49
C LEU A 99 0.48 -4.87 6.76
N VAL A 100 0.75 -3.57 6.59
CA VAL A 100 0.04 -2.72 5.63
C VAL A 100 0.94 -2.37 4.46
N ILE A 101 0.49 -2.66 3.25
CA ILE A 101 1.14 -2.23 2.00
C ILE A 101 0.37 -1.05 1.43
N THR A 102 1.05 0.08 1.25
CA THR A 102 0.44 1.25 0.61
C THR A 102 0.88 1.38 -0.85
N GLU A 103 -0.05 1.73 -1.74
CA GLU A 103 0.26 2.12 -3.11
C GLU A 103 0.26 3.66 -3.18
N GLY A 104 1.44 4.26 -3.40
CA GLY A 104 1.61 5.71 -3.40
C GLY A 104 2.18 6.25 -2.08
N PHE A 105 1.57 7.31 -1.53
CA PHE A 105 2.00 7.92 -0.26
C PHE A 105 3.48 8.34 -0.22
N LYS A 106 4.01 8.90 -1.32
CA LYS A 106 5.43 9.27 -1.44
C LYS A 106 5.94 10.22 -0.35
N ARG A 107 5.04 11.04 0.22
CA ARG A 107 5.34 12.04 1.26
C ARG A 107 5.27 11.49 2.68
N GLU A 108 4.68 10.30 2.86
CA GLU A 108 4.61 9.67 4.17
C GLU A 108 5.97 9.12 4.57
N ARG A 109 6.25 9.11 5.88
CA ARG A 109 7.54 8.66 6.43
C ARG A 109 7.59 7.16 6.69
N PHE A 110 6.92 6.36 5.87
CA PHE A 110 6.98 4.91 5.93
C PHE A 110 8.16 4.38 5.11
N PRO A 111 8.78 3.25 5.54
CA PRO A 111 9.70 2.51 4.70
C PRO A 111 9.10 2.28 3.32
N LYS A 112 9.89 2.53 2.27
CA LYS A 112 9.40 2.49 0.90
C LYS A 112 10.31 1.73 -0.04
N ILE A 113 9.68 1.03 -0.99
CA ILE A 113 10.32 0.41 -2.16
C ILE A 113 9.91 1.24 -3.37
N GLU A 114 10.89 1.77 -4.09
CA GLU A 114 10.63 2.48 -5.33
C GLU A 114 10.68 1.53 -6.52
N ILE A 115 9.63 1.58 -7.34
CA ILE A 115 9.64 0.98 -8.66
C ILE A 115 10.33 1.93 -9.63
N PHE A 116 11.50 1.50 -10.10
CA PHE A 116 12.28 2.17 -11.12
C PHE A 116 11.97 1.59 -12.50
N SER A 117 11.80 2.46 -13.49
CA SER A 117 11.72 2.09 -14.89
C SER A 117 12.63 2.98 -15.71
N SER A 118 13.66 2.44 -16.34
CA SER A 118 14.61 3.18 -17.19
C SER A 118 13.90 4.01 -18.27
N ALA A 119 12.80 3.48 -18.83
CA ALA A 119 11.96 4.14 -19.81
C ALA A 119 11.11 5.30 -19.27
N ARG A 120 10.93 5.42 -17.95
CA ARG A 120 10.01 6.39 -17.32
C ARG A 120 10.62 7.27 -16.23
N ASN A 121 11.80 6.91 -15.74
CA ASN A 121 12.47 7.57 -14.62
C ASN A 121 13.65 8.46 -15.07
N GLU A 122 13.95 8.52 -16.37
CA GLU A 122 15.04 9.35 -16.94
C GLU A 122 16.40 9.13 -16.23
N GLY A 123 16.62 7.94 -15.68
CA GLY A 123 17.85 7.59 -14.95
C GLY A 123 17.88 7.99 -13.47
N HIS A 124 16.80 8.56 -12.92
CA HIS A 124 16.76 9.06 -11.55
C HIS A 124 15.69 8.38 -10.67
N LEU A 125 16.02 8.22 -9.38
CA LEU A 125 15.07 7.76 -8.37
C LEU A 125 14.25 8.94 -7.87
N LEU A 126 12.93 8.79 -7.85
CA LEU A 126 11.98 9.78 -7.33
C LEU A 126 12.19 10.04 -5.83
N CYS A 127 12.57 9.01 -5.09
CA CYS A 127 12.80 9.04 -3.65
C CYS A 127 14.28 8.82 -3.32
N GLY A 128 15.21 9.09 -4.24
CA GLY A 128 16.63 8.80 -4.06
C GLY A 128 17.29 9.45 -2.84
N GLU A 129 16.79 10.62 -2.42
CA GLU A 129 17.24 11.35 -1.23
C GLU A 129 16.36 11.10 0.01
N ASP A 130 15.27 10.33 -0.12
CA ASP A 130 14.36 10.03 0.98
C ASP A 130 14.99 8.98 1.91
N PRO A 131 15.27 9.28 3.19
CA PRO A 131 15.91 8.34 4.11
C PRO A 131 15.05 7.11 4.42
N THR A 132 13.77 7.13 4.05
CA THR A 132 12.87 5.99 4.21
C THR A 132 12.86 5.07 2.98
N LEU A 133 13.56 5.41 1.90
CA LEU A 133 13.77 4.52 0.76
C LEU A 133 14.72 3.38 1.18
N ILE A 134 14.19 2.16 1.23
CA ILE A 134 14.92 0.99 1.73
C ILE A 134 15.35 0.03 0.63
N ALA A 135 14.74 0.08 -0.55
CA ALA A 135 15.12 -0.71 -1.72
C ALA A 135 14.52 -0.16 -3.01
N VAL A 136 15.01 -0.67 -4.14
CA VAL A 136 14.51 -0.37 -5.49
C VAL A 136 14.14 -1.68 -6.19
N ALA A 137 13.00 -1.70 -6.88
CA ALA A 137 12.59 -2.81 -7.74
C ALA A 137 12.42 -2.29 -9.18
N GLY A 138 12.98 -2.94 -10.20
CA GLY A 138 12.89 -2.40 -11.55
C GLY A 138 13.85 -2.99 -12.57
N ASP A 139 13.87 -2.39 -13.75
CA ASP A 139 14.83 -2.71 -14.80
C ASP A 139 16.20 -2.07 -14.52
N LEU A 140 17.26 -2.83 -14.79
CA LEU A 140 18.65 -2.41 -14.59
C LEU A 140 19.20 -1.74 -15.86
N PRO A 141 20.12 -0.76 -15.74
CA PRO A 141 20.81 -0.35 -14.52
C PRO A 141 20.23 0.89 -13.83
N VAL A 142 20.09 0.81 -12.50
CA VAL A 142 19.92 1.97 -11.60
C VAL A 142 21.13 2.11 -10.70
N GLN A 143 21.72 3.31 -10.63
CA GLN A 143 22.85 3.61 -9.75
C GLN A 143 22.33 3.94 -8.34
N THR A 144 22.46 3.00 -7.41
CA THR A 144 22.11 3.20 -5.99
C THR A 144 22.91 2.24 -5.11
N ALA A 145 23.15 2.65 -3.86
CA ALA A 145 23.73 1.80 -2.82
C ALA A 145 22.68 0.91 -2.11
N LEU A 146 21.39 1.14 -2.39
CA LEU A 146 20.30 0.37 -1.79
C LEU A 146 20.17 -1.04 -2.41
N PRO A 147 19.57 -2.00 -1.68
CA PRO A 147 19.15 -3.27 -2.25
C PRO A 147 18.32 -3.07 -3.52
N ARG A 148 18.60 -3.91 -4.53
CA ARG A 148 17.94 -3.88 -5.84
C ARG A 148 17.35 -5.23 -6.16
N PHE A 149 16.14 -5.23 -6.68
CA PHE A 149 15.43 -6.44 -7.07
C PHE A 149 14.94 -6.33 -8.51
N ASP A 150 14.96 -7.44 -9.24
CA ASP A 150 14.18 -7.57 -10.47
C ASP A 150 12.69 -7.53 -10.10
N TRP A 151 11.86 -6.84 -10.89
CA TRP A 151 10.43 -6.72 -10.59
C TRP A 151 9.68 -8.08 -10.60
N ASN A 152 10.25 -9.10 -11.26
CA ASN A 152 9.70 -10.45 -11.33
C ASN A 152 10.15 -11.33 -10.17
N ASP A 153 11.21 -10.95 -9.46
CA ASP A 153 11.71 -11.72 -8.32
C ASP A 153 10.94 -11.39 -7.05
N ILE A 154 9.65 -11.75 -7.07
CA ILE A 154 8.75 -11.45 -5.96
C ILE A 154 9.14 -12.18 -4.68
N VAL A 155 9.79 -13.35 -4.82
CA VAL A 155 10.26 -14.15 -3.69
C VAL A 155 11.36 -13.39 -2.95
N ALA A 156 12.37 -12.86 -3.67
CA ALA A 156 13.42 -12.06 -3.05
C ALA A 156 12.89 -10.76 -2.42
N ILE A 157 11.91 -10.10 -3.05
CA ILE A 157 11.28 -8.90 -2.49
C ILE A 157 10.53 -9.25 -1.19
N ALA A 158 9.77 -10.35 -1.17
CA ALA A 158 9.05 -10.81 0.01
C ALA A 158 10.01 -11.23 1.14
N ASP A 159 11.10 -11.93 0.84
CA ASP A 159 12.15 -12.28 1.80
C ASP A 159 12.74 -11.02 2.47
N PHE A 160 13.02 -10.00 1.66
CA PHE A 160 13.52 -8.71 2.14
C PHE A 160 12.51 -8.01 3.05
N VAL A 161 11.23 -7.98 2.67
CA VAL A 161 10.15 -7.38 3.47
C VAL A 161 9.99 -8.09 4.81
N GLU A 162 9.96 -9.42 4.82
CA GLU A 162 9.87 -10.21 6.05
C GLU A 162 11.04 -9.93 6.99
N MET A 163 12.26 -10.00 6.46
CA MET A 163 13.48 -9.73 7.21
C MET A 163 13.48 -8.32 7.79
N ARG A 164 13.07 -7.32 7.01
CA ARG A 164 13.22 -5.90 7.37
C ARG A 164 12.11 -5.36 8.26
N LEU A 165 10.89 -5.89 8.13
CA LEU A 165 9.70 -5.29 8.76
C LEU A 165 8.91 -6.24 9.66
N LEU A 166 9.00 -7.57 9.46
CA LEU A 166 8.13 -8.53 10.15
C LEU A 166 8.86 -9.33 11.23
N ARG A 167 10.14 -9.66 11.04
CA ARG A 167 10.92 -10.41 12.04
C ARG A 167 11.26 -9.59 13.29
N ASP A 168 11.47 -8.29 13.16
CA ASP A 168 11.72 -7.39 14.30
C ASP A 168 10.46 -7.17 15.14
N ALA A 169 9.27 -7.28 14.54
CA ALA A 169 7.98 -7.11 15.21
C ALA A 169 7.61 -8.31 16.10
N GLN A 170 8.01 -9.53 15.73
CA GLN A 170 7.72 -10.75 16.51
C GLN A 170 8.68 -10.98 17.69
N THR A 171 9.78 -10.23 17.79
CA THR A 171 10.75 -10.37 18.89
C THR A 171 10.40 -9.47 20.09
N ARG A 172 9.36 -8.63 19.96
CA ARG A 172 8.92 -7.66 20.98
C ARG A 172 7.67 -8.08 21.75
N SER A 173 7.13 -9.27 21.48
CA SER A 173 6.03 -9.91 22.20
C SER A 173 6.51 -10.87 23.27
#